data_AF-A0A5A7MLT7-F1
#
_entry.id   AF-A0A5A7MLT7-F1
#
_cell.length_a   1.000
_cell.length_b   1.000
_cell.length_c   1.000
_cell.angle_alpha   90.00
_cell.angle_beta   90.00
_cell.angle_gamma   90.00
#
_symmetry.space_group_name_H-M   'P 1'
#
loop_
_entity.id
_entity.type
_entity.pdbx_description
1 polymer ?
#
loop_
_entity_poly.entity_id
_entity_poly.type
_entity_poly.pdbx_seq_one_letter_code
_entity_poly.pdbx_strand_id
1 'polypeptide(L)'
;MKFDSRAEARRWGHLCMQLRAGEITELRRQVAYELVPAVKFADASRVKPAIRYVADFVYVEKGVEVIEDVKGVLTTEFKLKRHLMKALLGLEVRLVK
;
A
#
# COMPACT_ATOMS: atom_id res chain seq x y z
N MET A 1 15.63 -10.33 -2.77
CA MET A 1 14.43 -9.51 -2.47
C MET A 1 14.20 -8.57 -3.64
N LYS A 2 13.02 -8.59 -4.27
CA LYS A 2 12.72 -7.73 -5.43
C LYS A 2 12.00 -6.46 -4.96
N PHE A 3 12.42 -5.32 -5.49
CA PHE A 3 11.80 -4.00 -5.31
C PHE A 3 11.44 -3.47 -6.69
N ASP A 4 10.34 -2.73 -6.78
CA ASP A 4 9.84 -2.19 -8.04
C ASP A 4 10.59 -0.91 -8.41
N SER A 5 11.30 -0.30 -7.45
CA SER A 5 12.18 0.85 -7.68
C SER A 5 13.41 0.91 -6.76
N ARG A 6 14.43 1.70 -7.18
CA ARG A 6 15.58 2.04 -6.32
C ARG A 6 15.17 2.85 -5.09
N ALA A 7 14.09 3.63 -5.17
CA ALA A 7 13.57 4.43 -4.07
C ALA A 7 13.00 3.53 -2.97
N GLU A 8 12.19 2.54 -3.33
CA GLU A 8 11.67 1.53 -2.40
C GLU A 8 12.79 0.75 -1.72
N ALA A 9 13.82 0.33 -2.47
CA ALA A 9 14.94 -0.40 -1.89
C ALA A 9 15.69 0.43 -0.82
N ARG A 10 15.87 1.74 -1.07
CA ARG A 10 16.46 2.65 -0.07
C ARG A 10 15.54 2.83 1.13
N ARG A 11 14.24 3.05 0.91
CA ARG A 11 13.28 3.23 2.00
C ARG A 11 13.17 1.99 2.86
N TRP A 12 13.17 0.81 2.25
CA TRP A 12 13.21 -0.47 2.96
C TRP A 12 14.42 -0.58 3.89
N GLY A 13 15.61 -0.20 3.40
CA GLY A 13 16.82 -0.18 4.22
C GLY A 13 16.67 0.71 5.46
N HIS A 14 16.08 1.90 5.30
CA HIS A 14 15.80 2.79 6.41
C HIS A 14 14.78 2.19 7.40
N LEU A 15 13.65 1.68 6.92
CA LEU A 15 12.64 1.04 7.76
C LEU A 15 13.23 -0.16 8.53
N CYS A 16 14.12 -0.93 7.91
CA CYS A 16 14.85 -2.01 8.59
C CYS A 16 15.76 -1.49 9.72
N MET A 17 16.40 -0.33 9.57
CA MET A 17 17.17 0.29 10.64
C MET A 17 16.26 0.74 11.79
N GLN A 18 15.13 1.37 11.48
CA GLN A 18 14.13 1.79 12.47
C GLN A 18 13.54 0.59 13.24
N LEU A 19 13.27 -0.51 12.53
CA LEU A 19 12.82 -1.76 13.14
C LEU A 19 13.86 -2.31 14.13
N ARG A 20 15.14 -2.31 13.74
CA ARG A 20 16.25 -2.75 14.62
C ARG A 20 16.44 -1.83 15.83
N ALA A 21 16.18 -0.53 15.66
CA ALA A 21 16.22 0.45 16.75
C ALA A 21 14.99 0.38 17.68
N GLY A 22 13.97 -0.41 17.32
CA GLY A 22 12.72 -0.52 18.09
C GLY A 22 11.77 0.67 17.91
N GLU A 23 11.99 1.54 16.92
CA GLU A 23 11.14 2.68 16.63
C GLU A 23 9.82 2.27 15.94
N ILE A 24 9.88 1.19 15.16
CA ILE A 24 8.74 0.59 14.49
C ILE A 24 8.72 -0.92 14.73
N THR A 25 7.56 -1.55 14.56
CA THR A 25 7.38 -3.00 14.64
C THR A 25 6.50 -3.52 13.49
N GLU A 26 6.37 -4.85 13.36
CA GLU A 26 5.49 -5.52 12.38
C GLU A 26 5.66 -5.07 10.92
N LEU A 27 6.90 -4.77 10.53
CA LEU A 27 7.24 -4.33 9.18
C LEU A 27 6.94 -5.41 8.13
N ARG A 28 5.97 -5.12 7.26
CA ARG A 28 5.51 -5.94 6.14
C ARG A 28 5.65 -5.18 4.83
N ARG A 29 5.64 -5.92 3.71
CA ARG A 29 5.69 -5.37 2.35
C ARG A 29 4.58 -5.91 1.48
N GLN A 30 4.24 -5.15 0.43
CA GLN A 30 3.30 -5.57 -0.62
C GLN A 30 1.98 -6.07 -0.03
N VAL A 31 1.45 -5.31 0.94
CA VAL A 31 0.23 -5.68 1.65
C VAL A 31 -0.97 -5.26 0.81
N ALA A 32 -1.81 -6.25 0.47
CA ALA A 32 -2.99 -6.03 -0.34
C ALA A 32 -4.22 -5.72 0.53
N TYR A 33 -4.93 -4.66 0.19
CA TYR A 33 -6.21 -4.26 0.73
C TYR A 33 -7.26 -4.36 -0.38
N GLU A 34 -8.31 -5.13 -0.15
CA GLU A 34 -9.42 -5.21 -1.09
C GLU A 34 -10.30 -3.95 -0.96
N LEU A 35 -10.44 -3.22 -2.06
CA LEU A 35 -11.24 -1.99 -2.12
C LEU A 35 -12.66 -2.29 -2.58
N VAL A 36 -12.78 -3.09 -3.65
CA VAL A 36 -14.06 -3.44 -4.26
C VAL A 36 -14.02 -4.92 -4.61
N PRO A 37 -15.04 -5.71 -4.23
CA PRO A 37 -15.09 -7.13 -4.54
C PRO A 37 -15.17 -7.37 -6.05
N ALA A 38 -14.91 -8.61 -6.45
CA ALA A 38 -15.08 -9.03 -7.84
C ALA A 38 -16.54 -8.89 -8.29
N VAL A 39 -16.77 -8.42 -9.52
CA VAL A 39 -18.11 -8.18 -10.06
C VAL A 39 -18.31 -8.87 -11.40
N LYS A 40 -19.51 -9.42 -11.62
CA LYS A 40 -19.92 -9.97 -12.93
C LYS A 40 -20.92 -9.02 -13.56
N PHE A 41 -20.53 -8.38 -14.65
CA PHE A 41 -21.44 -7.55 -15.44
C PHE A 41 -22.35 -8.45 -16.28
N ALA A 42 -23.58 -7.97 -16.54
CA ALA A 42 -24.58 -8.73 -17.30
C ALA A 42 -24.13 -9.04 -18.74
N ASP A 43 -23.33 -8.16 -19.32
CA ASP A 43 -22.76 -8.26 -20.68
C ASP A 43 -21.38 -8.93 -20.72
N ALA A 44 -20.81 -9.32 -19.57
CA ALA A 44 -19.48 -9.90 -19.48
C ALA A 44 -19.51 -11.43 -19.37
N SER A 45 -18.75 -12.10 -20.24
CA SER A 45 -18.57 -13.56 -20.22
C SER A 45 -17.73 -14.05 -19.01
N ARG A 46 -16.92 -13.18 -18.42
CA ARG A 46 -16.05 -13.49 -17.27
C ARG A 46 -16.22 -12.46 -16.16
N VAL A 47 -16.04 -12.91 -14.92
CA VAL A 47 -16.02 -12.04 -13.73
C VAL A 47 -14.83 -11.09 -13.83
N LYS A 48 -15.06 -9.81 -13.55
CA LYS A 48 -14.00 -8.82 -13.38
C LYS A 48 -13.41 -8.96 -11.98
N PRO A 49 -12.08 -9.07 -11.85
CA PRO A 49 -11.45 -9.32 -10.55
C PRO A 49 -11.64 -8.14 -9.59
N ALA A 50 -11.53 -8.44 -8.29
CA ALA A 50 -11.55 -7.43 -7.24
C ALA A 50 -10.48 -6.35 -7.47
N ILE A 51 -10.81 -5.11 -7.16
CA ILE A 51 -9.87 -4.00 -7.17
C ILE A 51 -9.16 -3.99 -5.83
N ARG A 52 -7.83 -4.09 -5.86
CA ARG A 52 -6.98 -4.04 -4.66
C ARG A 52 -6.05 -2.83 -4.69
N TYR A 53 -5.83 -2.27 -3.51
CA TYR A 53 -4.71 -1.40 -3.22
C TYR A 53 -3.57 -2.29 -2.70
N VAL A 54 -2.36 -2.15 -3.23
CA VAL A 54 -1.19 -2.87 -2.72
C VAL A 54 -0.20 -1.84 -2.20
N ALA A 55 0.00 -1.82 -0.89
CA ALA A 55 0.92 -0.90 -0.23
C ALA A 55 2.35 -1.43 -0.28
N ASP A 56 3.31 -0.53 -0.51
CA ASP A 56 4.73 -0.89 -0.53
C ASP A 56 5.18 -1.38 0.86
N PHE A 57 4.79 -0.66 1.92
CA PHE A 57 5.16 -0.96 3.30
C PHE A 57 3.97 -0.77 4.26
N VAL A 58 3.89 -1.64 5.26
CA VAL A 58 2.98 -1.50 6.40
C VAL A 58 3.74 -1.85 7.67
N TYR A 59 3.63 -1.02 8.70
CA TYR A 59 4.34 -1.20 9.97
C TYR A 59 3.60 -0.51 11.10
N VAL A 60 3.95 -0.82 12.34
CA VAL A 60 3.40 -0.14 13.52
C VAL A 60 4.43 0.87 14.03
N GLU A 61 4.01 2.13 14.16
CA GLU A 61 4.81 3.24 14.69
C GLU A 61 4.05 3.84 15.86
N LYS A 62 4.66 3.87 17.06
CA LYS A 62 4.02 4.38 18.29
C LYS A 62 2.63 3.77 18.57
N GLY A 63 2.46 2.49 18.27
CA GLY A 63 1.21 1.75 18.49
C GLY A 63 0.12 1.98 17.42
N VAL A 64 0.43 2.69 16.33
CA VAL A 64 -0.51 2.93 15.23
C VAL A 64 -0.01 2.26 13.96
N GLU A 65 -0.89 1.55 13.24
CA GLU A 65 -0.56 1.00 11.92
C GLU A 65 -0.38 2.14 10.91
N VAL A 66 0.78 2.16 10.25
CA VAL A 66 1.14 3.09 9.20
C VAL A 66 1.21 2.33 7.89
N ILE A 67 0.45 2.81 6.90
CA ILE A 67 0.50 2.34 5.52
C ILE A 67 1.33 3.35 4.74
N GLU A 68 2.45 2.92 4.20
CA GLU A 68 3.41 3.79 3.53
C GLU A 68 3.68 3.32 2.10
N ASP A 69 3.75 4.29 1.20
CA ASP A 69 3.85 4.06 -0.24
C ASP A 69 4.88 5.01 -0.86
N VAL A 70 5.86 4.45 -1.56
CA VAL A 70 6.98 5.17 -2.16
C VAL A 70 6.64 5.51 -3.60
N LYS A 71 6.51 6.80 -3.90
CA LYS A 71 6.07 7.27 -5.22
C LYS A 71 6.86 8.49 -5.68
N GLY A 72 7.53 8.34 -6.83
CA GLY A 72 8.11 9.47 -7.55
C GLY A 72 7.07 10.29 -8.31
N VAL A 73 6.14 9.62 -9.01
CA VAL A 73 5.05 10.25 -9.78
C VAL A 73 3.71 9.70 -9.32
N LEU A 74 2.78 10.60 -8.99
CA LEU A 74 1.43 10.24 -8.57
C LEU A 74 0.51 10.08 -9.79
N THR A 75 0.30 8.84 -10.22
CA THR A 75 -0.62 8.51 -11.32
C THR A 75 -2.09 8.74 -10.92
N THR A 76 -2.96 8.91 -11.92
CA THR A 76 -4.41 9.05 -11.70
C THR A 76 -4.99 7.80 -11.01
N GLU A 77 -4.54 6.60 -11.41
CA GLU A 77 -4.96 5.35 -10.79
C GLU A 77 -4.58 5.29 -9.30
N PHE A 78 -3.35 5.68 -8.96
CA PHE A 78 -2.90 5.74 -7.58
C PHE A 78 -3.77 6.70 -6.74
N LYS A 79 -4.02 7.91 -7.26
CA LYS A 79 -4.86 8.91 -6.57
C LYS A 79 -6.26 8.38 -6.30
N LEU A 80 -6.87 7.70 -7.29
CA LEU A 80 -8.18 7.09 -7.15
C LEU A 80 -8.17 5.98 -6.08
N LYS A 81 -7.22 5.03 -6.16
CA LYS A 81 -7.14 3.94 -5.19
C LYS A 81 -6.84 4.44 -3.77
N ARG A 82 -6.01 5.47 -3.61
CA ARG A 82 -5.75 6.14 -2.32
C ARG A 82 -7.01 6.81 -1.78
N HIS A 83 -7.80 7.46 -2.63
CA HIS A 83 -9.08 8.03 -2.24
C HIS A 83 -10.05 6.94 -1.75
N LEU A 84 -10.13 5.82 -2.48
CA LEU A 84 -10.96 4.67 -2.11
C LEU A 84 -10.51 3.99 -0.80
N MET A 85 -9.19 3.89 -0.54
CA MET A 85 -8.68 3.41 0.75
C MET A 85 -9.26 4.21 1.92
N LYS A 86 -9.26 5.55 1.80
CA LYS A 86 -9.79 6.42 2.86
C LYS A 86 -11.32 6.34 2.94
N ALA A 87 -12.01 6.39 1.80
CA ALA A 87 -13.47 6.44 1.75
C ALA A 87 -14.12 5.13 2.18
N LEU A 88 -13.57 3.97 1.79
CA LEU A 88 -14.17 2.66 2.01
C LEU A 88 -13.66 1.96 3.27
N LEU A 89 -12.37 2.12 3.59
CA LEU A 89 -11.73 1.40 4.71
C LEU A 89 -11.34 2.33 5.86
N GLY A 90 -11.47 3.66 5.70
CA GLY A 90 -11.00 4.64 6.70
C GLY A 90 -9.48 4.75 6.81
N LEU A 91 -8.73 3.99 6.01
CA LEU A 91 -7.28 3.85 6.09
C LEU A 91 -6.57 4.97 5.32
N GLU A 92 -5.50 5.49 5.91
CA GLU A 92 -4.73 6.59 5.34
C GLU A 92 -3.36 6.13 4.85
N VAL A 93 -3.02 6.52 3.63
CA VAL A 93 -1.74 6.18 3.00
C VAL A 93 -0.78 7.38 3.11
N ARG A 94 0.36 7.15 3.77
CA ARG A 94 1.51 8.06 3.85
C ARG A 94 2.33 7.95 2.56
N LEU A 95 2.60 9.08 1.92
CA LEU A 95 3.39 9.17 0.71
C LEU A 95 4.84 9.54 1.03
N VAL A 96 5.78 8.78 0.49
CA VAL A 96 7.22 9.08 0.54
C VAL A 96 7.75 9.23 -0.89
N LYS A 97 8.62 10.22 -1.12
CA LYS A 97 9.25 10.48 -2.43
C LYS A 97 10.63 9.83 -2.51
#